data_AF-A0A3N2GV23-F1
#
_entry.id   AF-A0A3N2GV23-F1
#
_cell.length_a   1.000
_cell.length_b   1.000
_cell.length_c   1.000
_cell.angle_alpha   90.00
_cell.angle_beta   90.00
_cell.angle_gamma   90.00
#
_symmetry.space_group_name_H-M   'P 1'
#
loop_
_entity.id
_entity.type
_entity.pdbx_description
1 polymer ?
#
loop_
_entity_poly.entity_id
_entity_poly.type
_entity_poly.pdbx_seq_one_letter_code
_entity_poly.pdbx_strand_id
1 'polypeptide(L)'
;MRKILAAVPVALALALAGCGSGDDGGTGVASAGGAASTTAGSAPTMGNGDMGLKYAQCMRENGVPMEDPVDGRITLKLDGSVPRETVDKAQEACRQYNPQENGAAKSDPKMEQAARDFAVCMRENGVEAFPDPEPGQKGIRIDGSLSQDPDFEQASQKCQEVLAGARG
;
A
#
# COMPACT_ATOMS: atom_id res chain seq x y z
N MET A 1 -40.80 61.14 -13.06
CA MET A 1 -42.07 60.45 -13.39
C MET A 1 -41.68 59.07 -13.91
N ARG A 2 -42.11 57.89 -13.44
CA ARG A 2 -43.02 57.38 -12.41
C ARG A 2 -42.35 56.11 -11.83
N LYS A 3 -42.47 55.92 -10.52
CA LYS A 3 -42.06 54.72 -9.76
C LYS A 3 -43.08 53.60 -9.96
N ILE A 4 -42.68 52.33 -9.94
CA ILE A 4 -43.51 51.25 -9.36
C ILE A 4 -42.60 50.29 -8.57
N LEU A 5 -42.80 50.28 -7.24
CA LEU A 5 -42.41 49.26 -6.26
C LEU A 5 -43.48 48.15 -6.24
N ALA A 6 -43.08 46.90 -5.97
CA ALA A 6 -43.76 45.90 -5.13
C ALA A 6 -42.89 44.61 -5.12
N ALA A 7 -42.26 44.12 -4.04
CA ALA A 7 -42.76 43.64 -2.74
C ALA A 7 -43.58 42.33 -2.80
N VAL A 8 -42.88 41.18 -2.69
CA VAL A 8 -43.07 39.96 -1.83
C VAL A 8 -44.49 39.77 -1.23
N PRO A 9 -45.17 38.58 -1.26
CA PRO A 9 -44.76 37.38 -0.48
C PRO A 9 -45.29 35.95 -0.90
N VAL A 10 -44.63 34.92 -0.33
CA VAL A 10 -45.11 33.68 0.34
C VAL A 10 -46.39 32.93 -0.13
N ALA A 11 -46.25 31.58 -0.23
CA ALA A 11 -47.21 30.48 0.10
C ALA A 11 -47.41 29.48 -1.07
N LEU A 12 -46.98 28.21 -0.99
CA LEU A 12 -47.52 27.02 -0.28
C LEU A 12 -48.79 26.41 -0.93
N ALA A 13 -48.65 25.27 -1.63
CA ALA A 13 -49.64 24.17 -1.80
C ALA A 13 -49.02 23.05 -2.69
N LEU A 14 -48.66 21.86 -2.20
CA LEU A 14 -49.44 20.64 -1.86
C LEU A 14 -50.08 19.86 -3.04
N ALA A 15 -49.55 18.63 -3.25
CA ALA A 15 -50.17 17.36 -3.74
C ALA A 15 -50.71 17.31 -5.20
N LEU A 16 -50.75 16.21 -5.97
CA LEU A 16 -51.07 14.80 -5.70
C LEU A 16 -50.41 13.79 -6.70
N ALA A 17 -50.04 12.63 -6.13
CA ALA A 17 -49.99 11.22 -6.55
C ALA A 17 -50.34 10.69 -7.98
N GLY A 18 -49.60 9.63 -8.36
CA GLY A 18 -50.01 8.48 -9.21
C GLY A 18 -48.93 8.06 -10.24
N CYS A 19 -48.51 6.80 -10.47
CA CYS A 19 -48.86 5.44 -10.02
C CYS A 19 -47.76 4.47 -10.54
N GLY A 20 -47.39 3.39 -9.82
CA GLY A 20 -46.69 2.25 -10.46
C GLY A 20 -45.78 1.34 -9.60
N SER A 21 -46.40 0.49 -8.77
CA SER A 21 -46.04 -0.91 -8.43
C SER A 21 -44.69 -1.28 -7.77
N GLY A 22 -44.77 -1.87 -6.56
CA GLY A 22 -43.78 -2.83 -6.05
C GLY A 22 -43.59 -2.83 -4.54
N ASP A 23 -44.46 -3.54 -3.81
CA ASP A 23 -44.44 -3.83 -2.37
C ASP A 23 -43.31 -4.83 -2.02
N ASP A 24 -42.55 -4.60 -0.94
CA ASP A 24 -42.32 -5.50 0.22
C ASP A 24 -41.03 -5.10 0.98
N GLY A 25 -41.09 -5.01 2.32
CA GLY A 25 -39.89 -5.00 3.16
C GLY A 25 -39.53 -3.73 3.95
N GLY A 26 -40.39 -3.37 4.92
CA GLY A 26 -40.02 -3.16 6.32
C GLY A 26 -38.87 -2.20 6.74
N THR A 27 -39.24 -1.29 7.65
CA THR A 27 -38.43 -0.64 8.71
C THR A 27 -37.71 0.68 8.39
N GLY A 28 -38.49 1.76 8.43
CA GLY A 28 -38.44 2.73 9.54
C GLY A 28 -37.05 3.20 10.00
N VAL A 29 -36.63 4.34 9.46
CA VAL A 29 -35.68 5.25 10.12
C VAL A 29 -36.32 5.83 11.39
N ALA A 30 -35.71 5.58 12.55
CA ALA A 30 -36.03 6.27 13.79
C ALA A 30 -34.74 6.54 14.58
N SER A 31 -34.31 7.81 14.59
CA SER A 31 -33.40 8.32 15.61
C SER A 31 -34.11 8.35 16.96
N ALA A 32 -33.64 7.57 17.93
CA ALA A 32 -33.76 7.87 19.36
C ALA A 32 -32.75 7.02 20.14
N GLY A 33 -32.04 7.65 21.08
CA GLY A 33 -30.86 7.11 21.75
C GLY A 33 -31.08 5.80 22.51
N GLY A 34 -30.07 4.94 22.40
CA GLY A 34 -29.83 3.80 23.28
C GLY A 34 -28.32 3.60 23.34
N ALA A 35 -27.75 3.72 24.55
CA ALA A 35 -26.34 3.46 24.78
C ALA A 35 -26.00 2.01 24.45
N ALA A 36 -25.09 1.82 23.49
CA ALA A 36 -24.32 0.61 23.34
C ALA A 36 -22.89 1.01 23.00
N SER A 37 -21.99 0.79 23.96
CA SER A 37 -20.56 0.70 23.69
C SER A 37 -20.33 -0.28 22.56
N THR A 38 -19.64 0.15 21.49
CA THR A 38 -18.62 -0.66 20.82
C THR A 38 -17.93 0.17 19.74
N THR A 39 -16.61 0.21 19.88
CA THR A 39 -15.60 0.55 18.88
C THR A 39 -15.66 1.97 18.32
N ALA A 40 -14.74 2.79 18.83
CA ALA A 40 -14.04 3.76 18.00
C ALA A 40 -13.79 3.11 16.63
N GLY A 41 -14.48 3.59 15.60
CA GLY A 41 -14.19 3.22 14.23
C GLY A 41 -12.77 3.70 13.98
N SER A 42 -11.83 2.76 14.00
CA SER A 42 -10.54 2.95 13.37
C SER A 42 -10.79 3.59 12.02
N ALA A 43 -10.14 4.73 11.77
CA ALA A 43 -10.01 5.26 10.42
C ALA A 43 -9.71 4.09 9.47
N PRO A 44 -10.27 4.03 8.25
CA PRO A 44 -10.09 2.89 7.38
C PRO A 44 -8.59 2.72 7.16
N THR A 45 -8.02 1.69 7.79
CA THR A 45 -6.69 1.21 7.46
C THR A 45 -6.88 0.61 6.08
N MET A 46 -6.65 1.42 5.05
CA MET A 46 -6.72 0.98 3.65
C MET A 46 -5.99 -0.35 3.54
N GLY A 47 -6.70 -1.39 3.11
CA GLY A 47 -6.10 -2.72 2.97
C GLY A 47 -4.97 -2.67 1.94
N ASN A 48 -4.04 -3.61 1.98
CA ASN A 48 -2.97 -3.69 0.97
C ASN A 48 -3.52 -3.71 -0.48
N GLY A 49 -4.74 -4.21 -0.70
CA GLY A 49 -5.47 -4.13 -1.97
C GLY A 49 -5.85 -2.70 -2.38
N ASP A 50 -6.34 -1.88 -1.45
CA ASP A 50 -6.72 -0.48 -1.70
C ASP A 50 -5.50 0.38 -2.04
N MET A 51 -4.37 0.11 -1.40
CA MET A 51 -3.10 0.77 -1.67
C MET A 51 -2.58 0.42 -3.08
N GLY A 52 -2.68 -0.86 -3.47
CA GLY A 52 -2.30 -1.30 -4.81
C GLY A 52 -3.14 -0.66 -5.90
N LEU A 53 -4.45 -0.52 -5.70
CA LEU A 53 -5.33 0.16 -6.66
C LEU A 53 -4.96 1.64 -6.84
N LYS A 54 -4.64 2.35 -5.74
CA LYS A 54 -4.17 3.74 -5.81
C LYS A 54 -2.85 3.87 -6.55
N TYR A 55 -1.94 2.92 -6.37
CA TYR A 55 -0.69 2.90 -7.13
C TYR A 55 -0.93 2.70 -8.63
N ALA A 56 -1.76 1.73 -9.00
CA ALA A 56 -2.09 1.47 -10.40
C ALA A 56 -2.78 2.67 -11.07
N GLN A 57 -3.69 3.34 -10.35
CA GLN A 57 -4.32 4.58 -10.81
C GLN A 57 -3.29 5.70 -11.03
N CYS A 58 -2.45 5.97 -10.05
CA CYS A 58 -1.42 7.00 -10.15
C CYS A 58 -0.45 6.73 -11.33
N MET A 59 -0.06 5.46 -11.54
CA MET A 59 0.81 5.09 -12.66
C MET A 59 0.16 5.35 -14.01
N ARG A 60 -1.15 5.05 -14.15
CA ARG A 60 -1.92 5.37 -15.37
C ARG A 60 -2.02 6.87 -15.62
N GLU A 61 -2.22 7.68 -14.58
CA GLU A 61 -2.22 9.15 -14.69
C GLU A 61 -0.87 9.70 -15.15
N ASN A 62 0.23 9.01 -14.81
CA ASN A 62 1.59 9.37 -15.24
C ASN A 62 2.01 8.69 -16.56
N GLY A 63 1.06 8.13 -17.32
CA GLY A 63 1.30 7.60 -18.66
C GLY A 63 1.88 6.18 -18.71
N VAL A 64 1.83 5.44 -17.60
CA VAL A 64 2.20 4.03 -17.55
C VAL A 64 0.93 3.18 -17.49
N PRO A 65 0.55 2.49 -18.58
CA PRO A 65 -0.61 1.62 -18.57
C PRO A 65 -0.34 0.43 -17.64
N MET A 66 -1.16 0.29 -16.61
CA MET A 66 -1.08 -0.79 -15.64
C MET A 66 -2.45 -1.41 -15.45
N GLU A 67 -2.50 -2.74 -15.39
CA GLU A 67 -3.68 -3.50 -15.00
C GLU A 67 -3.95 -3.32 -13.49
N ASP A 68 -5.20 -3.43 -13.07
CA ASP A 68 -5.50 -3.37 -11.64
C ASP A 68 -4.92 -4.60 -10.92
N PRO A 69 -4.35 -4.44 -9.70
CA PRO A 69 -3.76 -5.54 -8.96
C PRO A 69 -4.82 -6.58 -8.56
N VAL A 70 -4.54 -7.84 -8.87
CA VAL A 70 -5.32 -9.00 -8.40
C VAL A 70 -4.69 -9.49 -7.10
N ASP A 71 -5.50 -9.74 -6.07
CA ASP A 71 -5.05 -10.16 -4.73
C ASP A 71 -3.99 -9.24 -4.09
N GLY A 72 -4.03 -7.93 -4.40
CA GLY A 72 -3.06 -6.94 -3.90
C GLY A 72 -1.67 -7.03 -4.53
N ARG A 73 -1.48 -7.86 -5.56
CA ARG A 73 -0.21 -8.00 -6.28
C ARG A 73 -0.21 -7.11 -7.52
N ILE A 74 0.71 -6.16 -7.56
CA ILE A 74 0.92 -5.31 -8.73
C ILE A 74 1.80 -6.05 -9.74
N THR A 75 1.35 -6.10 -10.99
CA THR A 75 2.13 -6.62 -12.11
C THR A 75 2.32 -5.49 -13.11
N LEU A 76 3.58 -5.08 -13.33
CA LEU A 76 3.91 -4.11 -14.36
C LEU A 76 4.34 -4.85 -15.62
N LYS A 77 3.48 -4.84 -16.64
CA LYS A 77 3.81 -5.34 -17.98
C LYS A 77 4.31 -4.18 -18.82
N LEU A 78 5.62 -4.10 -19.02
CA LEU A 78 6.18 -3.21 -20.02
C LEU A 78 6.20 -3.94 -21.36
N ASP A 79 5.32 -3.54 -22.26
CA ASP A 79 5.28 -3.99 -23.66
C ASP A 79 6.27 -3.23 -24.57
N GLY A 80 7.05 -2.31 -23.99
CA GLY A 80 7.99 -1.45 -24.71
C GLY A 80 7.34 -0.19 -25.31
N SER A 81 6.02 -0.01 -25.15
CA SER A 81 5.29 1.15 -25.66
C SER A 81 5.54 2.43 -24.85
N VAL A 82 6.02 2.29 -23.61
CA VAL A 82 6.29 3.43 -22.71
C VAL A 82 7.80 3.58 -22.49
N PRO A 83 8.37 4.78 -22.69
CA PRO A 83 9.77 5.05 -22.39
C PRO A 83 10.10 4.75 -20.93
N ARG A 84 11.28 4.16 -20.70
CA ARG A 84 11.76 3.83 -19.35
C ARG A 84 11.79 5.05 -18.43
N GLU A 85 12.18 6.22 -18.96
CA GLU A 85 12.18 7.48 -18.22
C GLU A 85 10.78 7.86 -17.71
N THR A 86 9.73 7.63 -18.51
CA THR A 86 8.34 7.89 -18.11
C THR A 86 7.92 6.94 -16.98
N VAL A 87 8.35 5.69 -17.06
CA VAL A 87 8.09 4.69 -16.01
C VAL A 87 8.78 5.09 -14.72
N ASP A 88 10.06 5.47 -14.77
CA ASP A 88 10.83 5.87 -13.60
C ASP A 88 10.22 7.12 -12.94
N LYS A 89 9.85 8.15 -13.73
CA LYS A 89 9.16 9.35 -13.22
C LYS A 89 7.81 9.02 -12.58
N ALA A 90 7.02 8.15 -13.21
CA ALA A 90 5.75 7.70 -12.65
C ALA A 90 5.94 6.95 -11.33
N GLN A 91 6.93 6.07 -11.24
CA GLN A 91 7.26 5.35 -10.00
C GLN A 91 7.63 6.32 -8.88
N GLU A 92 8.39 7.37 -9.16
CA GLU A 92 8.75 8.38 -8.17
C GLU A 92 7.53 9.20 -7.71
N ALA A 93 6.70 9.68 -8.64
CA ALA A 93 5.49 10.43 -8.32
C ALA A 93 4.49 9.60 -7.50
N CYS A 94 4.40 8.31 -7.80
CA CYS A 94 3.46 7.36 -7.19
C CYS A 94 4.05 6.59 -6.00
N ARG A 95 5.28 6.92 -5.57
CA ARG A 95 6.02 6.19 -4.53
C ARG A 95 5.23 6.04 -3.24
N GLN A 96 4.48 7.05 -2.83
CA GLN A 96 3.63 7.06 -1.62
C GLN A 96 2.48 6.03 -1.64
N TYR A 97 2.10 5.55 -2.82
CA TYR A 97 1.06 4.54 -2.97
C TYR A 97 1.64 3.17 -3.29
N ASN A 98 2.94 3.08 -3.61
CA ASN A 98 3.55 1.82 -3.97
C ASN A 98 3.50 0.85 -2.78
N PRO A 99 2.71 -0.24 -2.82
CA PRO A 99 2.65 -1.23 -1.76
C PRO A 99 3.95 -2.01 -1.64
N GLN A 100 4.87 -1.96 -2.60
CA GLN A 100 6.20 -2.54 -2.46
C GLN A 100 7.15 -1.65 -1.66
N GLU A 101 6.92 -0.34 -1.64
CA GLU A 101 7.64 0.62 -0.78
C GLU A 101 6.94 0.75 0.58
N ASN A 102 5.61 0.90 0.57
CA ASN A 102 4.76 1.16 1.74
C ASN A 102 4.16 -0.10 2.39
N GLY A 103 4.20 -1.24 1.71
CA GLY A 103 3.63 -2.51 2.16
C GLY A 103 4.56 -3.73 2.00
N ALA A 104 5.72 -3.64 1.33
CA ALA A 104 6.75 -4.65 1.51
C ALA A 104 7.39 -4.30 2.83
N ALA A 105 6.86 -4.96 3.87
CA ALA A 105 7.34 -5.00 5.24
C ALA A 105 8.30 -3.86 5.56
N LYS A 106 7.87 -2.89 6.39
CA LYS A 106 8.81 -2.33 7.37
C LYS A 106 9.64 -3.51 7.85
N SER A 107 10.98 -3.44 7.72
CA SER A 107 11.87 -4.52 8.12
C SER A 107 11.33 -5.07 9.43
N ASP A 108 10.84 -6.31 9.40
CA ASP A 108 10.33 -6.92 10.62
C ASP A 108 11.49 -6.82 11.62
N PRO A 109 11.31 -6.22 12.81
CA PRO A 109 12.41 -6.06 13.75
C PRO A 109 13.17 -7.37 14.02
N LYS A 110 12.46 -8.52 13.96
CA LYS A 110 13.04 -9.86 14.05
C LYS A 110 13.91 -10.20 12.83
N MET A 111 13.45 -9.87 11.62
CA MET A 111 14.24 -10.05 10.39
C MET A 111 15.42 -9.10 10.30
N GLU A 112 15.28 -7.88 10.80
CA GLU A 112 16.37 -6.90 10.86
C GLU A 112 17.46 -7.34 11.83
N GLN A 113 17.06 -7.86 12.99
CA GLN A 113 18.00 -8.46 13.93
C GLN A 113 18.68 -9.69 13.32
N ALA A 114 17.93 -10.57 12.66
CA ALA A 114 18.51 -11.75 12.03
C ALA A 114 19.45 -11.40 10.87
N ALA A 115 19.21 -10.31 10.14
CA ALA A 115 20.13 -9.81 9.12
C ALA A 115 21.44 -9.28 9.74
N ARG A 116 21.37 -8.62 10.90
CA ARG A 116 22.57 -8.23 11.67
C ARG A 116 23.32 -9.45 12.18
N ASP A 117 22.62 -10.42 12.76
CA ASP A 117 23.23 -11.65 13.27
C ASP A 117 23.86 -12.48 12.14
N PHE A 118 23.24 -12.49 10.96
CA PHE A 118 23.82 -13.10 9.76
C PHE A 118 25.10 -12.38 9.33
N ALA A 119 25.11 -11.04 9.32
CA ALA A 119 26.30 -10.27 8.98
C ALA A 119 27.47 -10.55 9.93
N VAL A 120 27.19 -10.66 11.24
CA VAL A 120 28.19 -11.08 12.24
C VAL A 120 28.69 -12.49 11.94
N CYS A 121 27.79 -13.46 11.73
CA CYS A 121 28.16 -14.85 11.44
C CYS A 121 29.03 -14.98 10.17
N MET A 122 28.75 -14.21 9.13
CA MET A 122 29.54 -14.18 7.89
C MET A 122 30.97 -13.70 8.16
N ARG A 123 31.13 -12.63 8.93
CA ARG A 123 32.45 -12.11 9.31
C ARG A 123 33.23 -13.09 10.17
N GLU A 124 32.56 -13.77 11.11
CA GLU A 124 33.19 -14.82 11.94
C GLU A 124 33.62 -16.05 11.12
N ASN A 125 33.05 -16.26 9.93
CA ASN A 125 33.37 -17.37 9.04
C ASN A 125 34.24 -16.99 7.85
N GLY A 126 34.97 -15.88 7.92
CA GLY A 126 36.01 -15.50 6.95
C GLY A 126 35.63 -14.36 6.00
N VAL A 127 34.34 -13.99 5.94
CA VAL A 127 33.86 -12.93 5.06
C VAL A 127 33.90 -11.58 5.79
N GLU A 128 35.10 -11.14 6.19
CA GLU A 128 35.27 -9.95 7.06
C GLU A 128 34.70 -8.67 6.45
N ALA A 129 34.70 -8.56 5.12
CA ALA A 129 34.18 -7.42 4.38
C ALA A 129 32.64 -7.36 4.35
N PHE A 130 31.95 -8.34 4.92
CA PHE A 130 30.49 -8.41 4.88
C PHE A 130 29.85 -7.23 5.66
N PRO A 131 29.09 -6.34 4.98
CA PRO A 131 28.56 -5.14 5.59
C PRO A 131 27.37 -5.43 6.51
N ASP A 132 27.17 -4.56 7.50
CA ASP A 132 25.94 -4.57 8.29
C ASP A 132 24.76 -4.00 7.50
N PRO A 133 23.52 -4.48 7.72
CA PRO A 133 22.34 -3.94 7.07
C PRO A 133 22.01 -2.54 7.58
N GLU A 134 21.64 -1.64 6.67
CA GLU A 134 21.17 -0.30 7.02
C GLU A 134 19.79 -0.36 7.71
N PRO A 135 19.42 0.62 8.54
CA PRO A 135 18.07 0.69 9.13
C PRO A 135 17.00 0.70 8.03
N GLY A 136 16.02 -0.20 8.12
CA GLY A 136 15.00 -0.34 7.08
C GLY A 136 15.45 -1.01 5.78
N GLN A 137 16.71 -1.49 5.70
CA GLN A 137 17.21 -2.24 4.54
C GLN A 137 16.42 -3.54 4.37
N LYS A 138 16.01 -3.79 3.12
CA LYS A 138 15.25 -5.00 2.78
C LYS A 138 16.19 -6.14 2.44
N GLY A 139 16.20 -7.15 3.29
CA GLY A 139 17.02 -8.34 3.11
C GLY A 139 18.50 -8.03 3.19
N ILE A 140 19.30 -8.88 2.58
CA ILE A 140 20.76 -8.82 2.63
C ILE A 140 21.29 -8.38 1.27
N ARG A 141 22.16 -7.38 1.27
CA ARG A 141 22.84 -6.89 0.06
C ARG A 141 24.15 -7.64 -0.10
N ILE A 142 24.30 -8.29 -1.25
CA ILE A 142 25.53 -9.00 -1.60
C ILE A 142 26.04 -8.35 -2.86
N ASP A 143 27.16 -7.64 -2.74
CA ASP A 143 27.84 -7.05 -3.87
C ASP A 143 28.79 -8.04 -4.54
N GLY A 144 29.28 -7.66 -5.72
CA GLY A 144 30.13 -8.53 -6.52
C GLY A 144 31.49 -8.85 -5.89
N SER A 145 31.98 -8.05 -4.95
CA SER A 145 33.24 -8.32 -4.26
C SER A 145 33.08 -9.44 -3.22
N LEU A 146 31.97 -9.45 -2.48
CA LEU A 146 31.63 -10.53 -1.55
C LEU A 146 31.42 -11.87 -2.24
N SER A 147 30.89 -11.86 -3.46
CA SER A 147 30.70 -13.11 -4.24
C SER A 147 32.02 -13.70 -4.77
N GLN A 148 33.11 -12.93 -4.76
CA GLN A 148 34.46 -13.38 -5.15
C GLN A 148 35.28 -13.84 -3.93
N ASP A 149 34.78 -13.62 -2.72
CA ASP A 149 35.41 -14.08 -1.50
C ASP A 149 35.31 -15.62 -1.45
N PRO A 150 36.44 -16.34 -1.37
CA PRO A 150 36.45 -17.81 -1.37
C PRO A 150 35.70 -18.41 -0.16
N ASP A 151 35.57 -17.66 0.94
CA ASP A 151 34.91 -18.12 2.15
C ASP A 151 33.39 -17.85 2.13
N PHE A 152 32.91 -17.05 1.18
CA PHE A 152 31.52 -16.61 1.09
C PHE A 152 30.51 -17.76 1.03
N GLU A 153 30.73 -18.73 0.13
CA GLU A 153 29.78 -19.83 -0.05
C GLU A 153 29.67 -20.70 1.21
N GLN A 154 30.82 -21.03 1.82
CA GLN A 154 30.87 -21.84 3.03
C GLN A 154 30.24 -21.09 4.22
N ALA A 155 30.59 -19.82 4.40
CA ALA A 155 30.02 -18.96 5.44
C ALA A 155 28.51 -18.84 5.27
N SER A 156 28.03 -18.59 4.05
CA SER A 156 26.59 -18.45 3.77
C SER A 156 25.81 -19.72 4.11
N GLN A 157 26.37 -20.91 3.83
CA GLN A 157 25.73 -22.18 4.19
C GLN A 157 25.64 -22.37 5.70
N LYS A 158 26.73 -22.08 6.44
CA LYS A 158 26.75 -22.16 7.90
C LYS A 158 25.79 -21.16 8.55
N CYS A 159 25.69 -19.95 8.01
CA CYS A 159 24.91 -18.86 8.57
C CYS A 159 23.43 -18.86 8.11
N GLN A 160 23.04 -19.74 7.18
CA GLN A 160 21.68 -19.78 6.63
C GLN A 160 20.60 -20.00 7.71
N GLU A 161 20.90 -20.76 8.75
CA GLU A 161 19.97 -21.05 9.84
C GLU A 161 19.59 -19.81 10.65
N VAL A 162 20.48 -18.81 10.74
CA VAL A 162 20.23 -17.53 11.42
C VAL A 162 19.02 -16.82 10.79
N LEU A 163 18.92 -16.85 9.46
CA LEU A 163 17.79 -16.28 8.72
C LEU A 163 16.56 -17.18 8.71
N ALA A 164 16.74 -18.51 8.81
CA ALA A 164 15.63 -19.46 8.86
C ALA A 164 14.84 -19.34 10.18
N GLY A 165 15.54 -19.20 11.32
CA GLY A 165 14.92 -19.02 12.64
C GLY A 165 14.13 -17.72 12.79
N ALA A 166 14.39 -16.74 11.93
CA ALA A 166 13.67 -15.47 11.92
C ALA A 166 12.33 -15.53 11.15
N ARG A 167 12.19 -16.48 10.22
CA ARG A 167 11.00 -16.63 9.35
C ARG A 167 9.90 -17.51 9.94
N GLY A 168 10.19 -18.29 10.98
CA GLY A 168 9.22 -19.07 11.77
C GLY A 168 8.73 -18.30 12.99
#